data_AF-A0A843H337-F1
#
_entry.id   AF-A0A843H337-F1
#
_cell.length_a   1.000
_cell.length_b   1.000
_cell.length_c   1.000
_cell.angle_alpha   90.00
_cell.angle_beta   90.00
_cell.angle_gamma   90.00
#
_symmetry.space_group_name_H-M   'P 1'
#
loop_
_entity.id
_entity.type
_entity.pdbx_description
1 polymer ?
#
loop_
_entity_poly.entity_id
_entity_poly.type
_entity_poly.pdbx_seq_one_letter_code
_entity_poly.pdbx_strand_id
1 'polypeptide(L)'
;MTAIIKYIHQLPQNLLGLLLVKITKATKLSSVYSDTNIHFYVANRFNTKWTGVSLGEYIVLANYRQATENTVRHEHGHQIQSQKLGWLYLIFIGIPSFLGNIYDRVFHSKWSRPRRIKWYYSQPWEKSADKLGKVERI
;
A
#
# COMPACT_ATOMS: atom_id res chain seq x y z
N MET A 1 -21.54 8.85 -4.25
CA MET A 1 -20.49 9.90 -4.14
C MET A 1 -19.80 10.03 -5.49
N THR A 2 -19.77 11.21 -6.08
CA THR A 2 -19.09 11.44 -7.38
C THR A 2 -17.57 11.27 -7.24
N ALA A 3 -16.88 11.04 -8.35
CA ALA A 3 -15.41 10.88 -8.35
C ALA A 3 -14.68 12.07 -7.73
N ILE A 4 -15.20 13.29 -7.95
CA ILE A 4 -14.64 14.54 -7.41
C ILE A 4 -14.72 14.54 -5.88
N ILE A 5 -15.87 14.20 -5.30
CA ILE A 5 -16.05 14.19 -3.84
C ILE A 5 -15.15 13.12 -3.21
N LYS A 6 -15.01 11.94 -3.84
CA LYS A 6 -14.06 10.89 -3.39
C LYS A 6 -12.61 11.39 -3.41
N TYR A 7 -12.24 12.16 -4.42
CA TYR A 7 -10.89 12.69 -4.53
C TYR A 7 -10.60 13.73 -3.45
N ILE A 8 -11.54 14.65 -3.20
CA ILE A 8 -11.45 15.67 -2.13
C ILE A 8 -11.44 15.02 -0.75
N HIS A 9 -12.29 14.01 -0.54
CA HIS A 9 -12.33 13.23 0.70
C HIS A 9 -11.00 12.55 1.03
N GLN A 10 -10.13 12.33 0.04
CA GLN A 10 -8.81 11.71 0.20
C GLN A 10 -7.67 12.68 -0.17
N LEU A 11 -7.94 13.99 -0.18
CA LEU A 11 -7.05 14.99 -0.80
C LEU A 11 -5.59 14.91 -0.32
N PRO A 12 -5.28 14.85 0.99
CA PRO A 12 -3.90 14.82 1.46
C PRO A 12 -3.11 13.64 0.88
N GLN A 13 -3.65 12.43 0.99
CA GLN A 13 -2.99 11.23 0.49
C GLN A 13 -2.99 11.15 -1.05
N ASN A 14 -4.02 11.66 -1.74
CA ASN A 14 -4.01 11.73 -3.20
C ASN A 14 -2.88 12.63 -3.73
N LEU A 15 -2.63 13.76 -3.08
CA LEU A 15 -1.52 14.65 -3.45
C LEU A 15 -0.17 13.96 -3.22
N LEU A 16 0.01 13.26 -2.10
CA LEU A 16 1.22 12.49 -1.82
C LEU A 16 1.41 11.33 -2.82
N GLY A 17 0.34 10.61 -3.16
CA GLY A 17 0.36 9.53 -4.15
C GLY A 17 0.75 10.03 -5.53
N LEU A 18 0.16 11.15 -5.98
CA LEU A 18 0.52 11.78 -7.25
C LEU A 18 1.99 12.24 -7.27
N LEU A 19 2.46 12.86 -6.19
CA LEU A 19 3.85 13.27 -6.04
C LEU A 19 4.79 12.06 -6.13
N LEU A 20 4.46 10.96 -5.44
CA LEU A 20 5.24 9.74 -5.47
C LEU A 20 5.33 9.16 -6.88
N VAL A 21 4.21 9.09 -7.63
CA VAL A 21 4.22 8.62 -9.03
C VAL A 21 5.13 9.49 -9.89
N LYS A 22 5.12 10.81 -9.71
CA LYS A 22 5.97 11.75 -10.47
C LYS A 22 7.45 11.58 -10.15
N ILE A 23 7.81 11.54 -8.87
CA ILE A 23 9.20 11.35 -8.42
C ILE A 23 9.73 10.00 -8.87
N THR A 24 8.91 8.95 -8.75
CA THR A 24 9.34 7.61 -9.13
C THR A 24 9.27 7.33 -10.63
N LYS A 25 8.66 8.24 -11.41
CA LYS A 25 8.34 8.07 -12.84
C LYS A 25 7.62 6.73 -13.08
N ALA A 26 6.71 6.37 -12.18
CA ALA A 26 6.07 5.07 -12.19
C ALA A 26 5.08 4.95 -13.35
N THR A 27 5.09 3.79 -14.01
CA THR A 27 4.19 3.49 -15.13
C THR A 27 2.89 2.92 -14.60
N LYS A 28 1.75 3.45 -15.06
CA LYS A 28 0.43 2.91 -14.72
C LYS A 28 0.21 1.57 -15.41
N LEU A 29 -0.26 0.59 -14.65
CA LEU A 29 -0.66 -0.74 -15.07
C LEU A 29 -2.05 -1.05 -14.52
N SER A 30 -2.63 -2.12 -15.04
CA SER A 30 -3.85 -2.73 -14.52
C SER A 30 -3.61 -4.21 -14.36
N SER A 31 -4.07 -4.77 -13.25
CA SER A 31 -4.19 -6.21 -13.12
C SER A 31 -5.65 -6.61 -13.12
N VAL A 32 -5.92 -7.71 -13.83
CA VAL A 32 -7.15 -8.47 -13.69
C VAL A 32 -6.81 -9.64 -12.77
N TYR A 33 -7.02 -9.46 -11.46
CA TYR A 33 -6.96 -10.55 -10.49
C TYR A 33 -8.37 -10.77 -9.95
N SER A 34 -8.83 -12.02 -9.97
CA SER A 34 -10.03 -12.47 -9.24
C SER A 34 -11.25 -11.52 -9.41
N ASP A 35 -11.58 -11.20 -10.66
CA ASP A 35 -12.71 -10.33 -11.08
C ASP A 35 -12.65 -8.87 -10.60
N THR A 36 -11.50 -8.42 -10.09
CA THR A 36 -11.26 -7.02 -9.71
C THR A 36 -10.29 -6.36 -10.69
N ASN A 37 -10.73 -5.26 -11.30
CA ASN A 37 -9.88 -4.43 -12.15
C ASN A 37 -9.15 -3.40 -11.27
N ILE A 38 -7.97 -3.80 -10.75
CA ILE A 38 -7.17 -2.95 -9.86
C ILE A 38 -6.11 -2.23 -10.69
N HIS A 39 -6.10 -0.90 -10.59
CA HIS A 39 -5.07 -0.06 -11.20
C HIS A 39 -3.94 0.20 -10.20
N PHE A 40 -2.70 0.04 -10.65
CA PHE A 40 -1.52 0.32 -9.84
C PHE A 40 -0.40 0.89 -10.70
N TYR A 41 0.65 1.39 -10.09
CA TYR A 41 1.81 1.99 -10.73
C TYR A 41 3.07 1.20 -10.37
N VAL A 42 4.05 1.13 -11.28
CA VAL A 42 5.34 0.46 -11.02
C VAL A 42 6.50 1.41 -11.27
N ALA A 43 7.32 1.65 -10.24
CA ALA A 43 8.42 2.60 -10.28
C ALA A 43 9.62 2.13 -11.14
N ASN A 44 9.94 0.83 -11.17
CA ASN A 44 10.96 0.13 -11.98
C ASN A 44 12.40 0.68 -12.03
N ARG A 45 12.69 1.86 -11.48
CA ARG A 45 14.00 2.51 -11.58
C ARG A 45 14.79 2.52 -10.28
N PHE A 46 14.21 2.03 -9.19
CA PHE A 46 14.87 2.11 -7.90
C PHE A 46 15.04 0.72 -7.31
N ASN A 47 16.30 0.37 -6.99
CA ASN A 47 16.66 -0.81 -6.23
C ASN A 47 16.26 -0.59 -4.76
N THR A 48 14.95 -0.62 -4.50
CA THR A 48 14.37 -0.16 -3.24
C THR A 48 14.08 -1.32 -2.31
N LYS A 49 14.21 -1.02 -1.02
CA LYS A 49 13.93 -1.95 0.08
C LYS A 49 12.45 -1.97 0.49
N TRP A 50 11.55 -1.31 -0.26
CA TRP A 50 10.11 -1.32 0.00
C TRP A 50 9.38 -2.13 -1.08
N THR A 51 8.17 -2.56 -0.76
CA THR A 51 7.38 -3.48 -1.60
C THR A 51 6.31 -2.72 -2.39
N GLY A 52 5.44 -2.03 -1.67
CA GLY A 52 4.34 -1.23 -2.19
C GLY A 52 3.98 -0.12 -1.22
N VAL A 53 3.16 0.82 -1.69
CA VAL A 53 2.50 1.82 -0.87
C VAL A 53 1.19 2.24 -1.54
N SER A 54 0.17 2.46 -0.71
CA SER A 54 -1.14 2.93 -1.15
C SER A 54 -1.46 4.28 -0.53
N LEU A 55 -1.71 5.27 -1.39
CA LEU A 55 -1.98 6.66 -1.02
C LEU A 55 -3.18 7.17 -1.83
N GLY A 56 -4.37 7.11 -1.23
CA GLY A 56 -5.60 7.48 -1.92
C GLY A 56 -5.87 6.53 -3.09
N GLU A 57 -6.08 7.08 -4.29
CA GLU A 57 -6.31 6.30 -5.51
C GLU A 57 -5.01 5.78 -6.17
N TYR A 58 -3.85 5.98 -5.53
CA TYR A 58 -2.55 5.62 -6.07
C TYR A 58 -1.95 4.45 -5.29
N ILE A 59 -2.02 3.25 -5.88
CA ILE A 59 -1.20 2.10 -5.48
C ILE A 59 0.10 2.16 -6.26
N VAL A 60 1.24 2.28 -5.59
CA VAL A 60 2.56 2.31 -6.23
C VAL A 60 3.39 1.14 -5.71
N LEU A 61 3.94 0.35 -6.62
CA LEU A 61 4.82 -0.77 -6.32
C LEU A 61 6.25 -0.45 -6.74
N ALA A 62 7.21 -1.00 -5.99
CA ALA A 62 8.63 -0.72 -6.21
C ALA A 62 9.12 -1.20 -7.59
N ASN A 63 8.69 -2.38 -8.04
CA ASN A 63 9.09 -2.99 -9.32
C ASN A 63 8.14 -4.14 -9.69
N TYR A 64 8.25 -4.65 -10.91
CA TYR A 64 7.43 -5.77 -11.40
C TYR A 64 7.50 -7.03 -10.52
N ARG A 65 8.65 -7.32 -9.87
CA ARG A 65 8.77 -8.50 -9.00
C ARG A 65 7.93 -8.38 -7.73
N GLN A 66 7.59 -7.16 -7.31
CA GLN A 66 6.71 -6.91 -6.17
C GLN A 66 5.23 -6.91 -6.56
N ALA A 67 4.90 -6.89 -7.86
CA ALA A 67 3.52 -6.95 -8.37
C ALA A 67 2.93 -8.36 -8.33
N THR A 68 3.04 -9.01 -7.18
CA THR A 68 2.35 -10.28 -6.91
C THR A 68 0.89 -10.01 -6.58
N GLU A 69 0.00 -10.98 -6.82
CA GLU A 69 -1.42 -10.85 -6.50
C GLU A 69 -1.64 -10.46 -5.03
N ASN A 70 -0.96 -11.13 -4.09
CA ASN A 70 -1.06 -10.82 -2.67
C ASN A 70 -0.62 -9.40 -2.34
N THR A 71 0.47 -8.90 -2.96
CA THR A 71 0.90 -7.51 -2.76
C THR A 71 -0.14 -6.53 -3.30
N VAL A 72 -0.61 -6.71 -4.53
CA VAL A 72 -1.58 -5.81 -5.17
C VAL A 72 -2.88 -5.76 -4.36
N ARG A 73 -3.37 -6.92 -3.91
CA ARG A 73 -4.56 -7.05 -3.07
C ARG A 73 -4.38 -6.39 -1.70
N HIS A 74 -3.21 -6.56 -1.08
CA HIS A 74 -2.87 -5.90 0.17
C HIS A 74 -2.90 -4.36 0.05
N GLU A 75 -2.24 -3.80 -0.96
CA GLU A 75 -2.24 -2.36 -1.22
C GLU A 75 -3.64 -1.82 -1.61
N HIS A 76 -4.44 -2.64 -2.29
CA HIS A 76 -5.85 -2.33 -2.53
C HIS A 76 -6.67 -2.34 -1.23
N GLY A 77 -6.34 -3.20 -0.27
CA GLY A 77 -6.87 -3.13 1.09
C GLY A 77 -6.62 -1.78 1.76
N HIS A 78 -5.40 -1.25 1.62
CA HIS A 78 -5.05 0.10 2.07
C HIS A 78 -5.80 1.20 1.29
N GLN A 79 -6.02 1.03 -0.02
CA GLN A 79 -6.85 1.96 -0.80
C GLN A 79 -8.29 2.00 -0.27
N ILE A 80 -8.88 0.85 0.06
CA ILE A 80 -10.20 0.78 0.68
C ILE A 80 -10.21 1.48 2.06
N GLN A 81 -9.16 1.32 2.86
CA GLN A 81 -9.03 2.05 4.14
C GLN A 81 -8.98 3.56 3.91
N SER A 82 -8.24 4.02 2.89
CA SER A 82 -8.18 5.43 2.51
C SER A 82 -9.53 5.97 2.09
N GLN A 83 -10.29 5.22 1.28
CA GLN A 83 -11.63 5.62 0.84
C GLN A 83 -12.64 5.73 2.00
N LYS A 84 -12.47 4.94 3.06
CA LYS A 84 -13.33 4.96 4.24
C LYS A 84 -12.98 6.06 5.25
N LEU A 85 -11.69 6.29 5.47
CA LEU A 85 -11.22 7.23 6.50
C LEU A 85 -10.98 8.64 5.96
N GLY A 86 -10.81 8.78 4.66
CA GLY A 86 -10.51 10.06 4.02
C GLY A 86 -9.28 10.70 4.64
N TRP A 87 -9.41 11.92 5.14
CA TRP A 87 -8.28 12.68 5.71
C TRP A 87 -7.67 12.00 6.95
N LEU A 88 -8.43 11.15 7.65
CA LEU A 88 -7.96 10.44 8.83
C LEU A 88 -7.08 9.22 8.49
N TYR A 89 -7.04 8.80 7.22
CA TYR A 89 -6.28 7.64 6.77
C TYR A 89 -4.80 7.74 7.12
N LEU A 90 -4.16 8.88 6.84
CA LEU A 90 -2.74 9.05 7.11
C LEU A 90 -2.43 8.94 8.60
N ILE A 91 -3.32 9.44 9.47
CA ILE A 91 -3.10 9.44 10.92
C ILE A 91 -3.23 8.03 11.50
N PHE A 92 -4.29 7.30 11.13
CA PHE A 92 -4.60 6.01 11.76
C PHE A 92 -4.05 4.79 11.04
N ILE A 93 -3.68 4.91 9.75
CA ILE A 93 -3.23 3.79 8.93
C ILE A 93 -1.86 4.11 8.32
N GLY A 94 -1.75 5.17 7.51
CA GLY A 94 -0.54 5.45 6.74
C GLY A 94 0.72 5.64 7.60
N ILE A 95 0.64 6.50 8.61
CA ILE A 95 1.74 6.76 9.56
C ILE A 95 2.05 5.49 10.38
N PRO A 96 1.07 4.80 11.01
CA PRO A 96 1.33 3.55 11.71
C PRO A 96 1.99 2.46 10.85
N SER A 97 1.53 2.23 9.62
CA SER A 97 2.17 1.32 8.65
C SER A 97 3.62 1.69 8.39
N PHE A 98 3.87 2.97 8.09
CA PHE A 98 5.23 3.47 7.82
C PHE A 98 6.16 3.33 9.03
N LEU A 99 5.70 3.73 10.22
CA LEU A 99 6.48 3.60 11.46
C LEU A 99 6.72 2.14 11.83
N GLY A 100 5.73 1.26 11.65
CA GLY A 100 5.89 -0.18 11.83
C GLY A 100 6.97 -0.75 10.91
N ASN A 101 7.06 -0.25 9.68
CA ASN A 101 8.08 -0.68 8.73
C ASN A 101 9.48 -0.23 9.14
N ILE A 102 9.62 1.02 9.59
CA ILE A 102 10.88 1.54 10.14
C ILE A 102 11.29 0.75 11.38
N TYR A 103 10.36 0.54 12.31
CA TYR A 103 10.60 -0.20 13.54
C TYR A 103 11.13 -1.61 13.25
N ASP A 104 10.49 -2.35 12.34
CA ASP A 104 10.94 -3.68 11.94
C ASP A 104 12.36 -3.68 11.35
N ARG A 105 12.69 -2.68 10.53
CA ARG A 105 14.04 -2.58 9.93
C ARG A 105 15.13 -2.26 10.96
N VAL A 106 14.82 -1.44 11.96
CA VAL A 106 15.78 -1.00 12.98
C VAL A 106 15.95 -2.06 14.07
N PHE A 107 14.83 -2.52 14.66
CA PHE A 107 14.85 -3.34 15.87
C PHE A 107 14.80 -4.85 15.60
N HIS A 108 14.26 -5.27 14.45
CA HIS A 108 14.18 -6.69 14.09
C HIS A 108 15.19 -7.11 13.00
N SER A 109 16.26 -6.34 12.82
CA SER A 109 17.30 -6.63 11.81
C SER A 109 17.91 -8.04 11.96
N LYS A 110 17.98 -8.58 13.19
CA LYS A 110 18.49 -9.93 13.51
C LYS A 110 17.43 -11.04 13.42
N TRP A 111 16.15 -10.70 13.23
CA TRP A 111 15.10 -11.70 13.13
C TRP A 111 15.09 -12.35 11.75
N SER A 112 14.69 -13.63 11.70
CA SER A 112 14.47 -14.31 10.42
C SER A 112 13.37 -13.59 9.64
N ARG A 113 13.47 -13.63 8.30
CA ARG A 113 12.50 -12.99 7.41
C ARG A 113 11.05 -13.44 7.67
N PRO A 114 10.73 -14.74 7.87
CA PRO A 114 9.36 -15.15 8.19
C PRO A 114 8.83 -14.54 9.49
N ARG A 115 9.67 -14.43 10.52
CA ARG A 115 9.29 -13.86 11.81
C ARG A 115 8.96 -12.36 11.69
N ARG A 116 9.77 -11.62 10.92
CA ARG A 116 9.54 -10.19 10.64
C ARG A 116 8.24 -9.96 9.89
N ILE A 117 8.00 -10.75 8.83
CA ILE A 117 6.76 -10.71 8.05
C ILE A 117 5.56 -10.98 8.96
N LYS A 118 5.60 -12.08 9.73
CA LYS A 118 4.51 -12.43 10.66
C LYS A 118 4.22 -11.31 11.66
N TRP A 119 5.25 -10.69 12.22
CA TRP A 119 5.09 -9.58 13.15
C TRP A 119 4.50 -8.34 12.47
N TYR A 120 5.06 -7.91 11.34
CA TYR A 120 4.60 -6.71 10.63
C TYR A 120 3.12 -6.81 10.25
N TYR A 121 2.73 -7.92 9.61
CA TYR A 121 1.33 -8.13 9.20
C TYR A 121 0.39 -8.57 10.34
N SER A 122 0.90 -8.72 11.56
CA SER A 122 0.04 -8.88 12.75
C SER A 122 -0.50 -7.55 13.28
N GLN A 123 0.09 -6.42 12.86
CA GLN A 123 -0.37 -5.10 13.27
C GLN A 123 -1.81 -4.83 12.79
N PRO A 124 -2.67 -4.16 13.58
CA PRO A 124 -4.10 -4.05 13.28
C PRO A 124 -4.41 -3.42 11.91
N TRP A 125 -3.67 -2.38 11.53
CA TRP A 125 -3.85 -1.67 10.26
C TRP A 125 -3.42 -2.52 9.04
N GLU A 126 -2.32 -3.27 9.16
CA GLU A 126 -1.84 -4.22 8.15
C GLU A 126 -2.79 -5.41 8.01
N LYS A 127 -3.20 -6.02 9.14
CA LYS A 127 -4.12 -7.15 9.16
C LYS A 127 -5.49 -6.77 8.59
N SER A 128 -5.95 -5.55 8.87
CA SER A 128 -7.18 -5.03 8.26
C SER A 128 -7.03 -4.81 6.76
N ALA A 129 -5.85 -4.39 6.26
CA ALA A 129 -5.61 -4.24 4.83
C ALA A 129 -5.65 -5.60 4.13
N ASP A 130 -5.00 -6.63 4.70
CA ASP A 130 -5.10 -8.00 4.19
C ASP A 130 -6.54 -8.49 4.13
N LYS A 131 -7.33 -8.28 5.20
CA LYS A 131 -8.73 -8.68 5.23
C LYS A 131 -9.56 -7.99 4.14
N LEU A 132 -9.37 -6.68 3.93
CA LEU A 132 -10.09 -5.91 2.91
C LEU A 132 -9.64 -6.30 1.49
N GLY A 133 -8.36 -6.61 1.31
CA GLY A 133 -7.77 -7.15 0.09
C GLY A 133 -8.07 -8.64 -0.13
N LYS A 134 -8.69 -9.32 0.84
CA LYS A 134 -8.91 -10.77 0.85
C LYS A 134 -7.59 -11.55 0.65
N VAL A 135 -6.50 -11.12 1.26
CA VAL A 135 -5.18 -11.76 1.16
C VAL A 135 -5.11 -12.94 2.13
N GLU A 136 -4.73 -14.10 1.62
CA GLU A 136 -4.42 -15.28 2.45
C GLU A 136 -2.90 -15.36 2.65
N ARG A 137 -2.47 -15.24 3.91
CA ARG A 137 -1.06 -15.43 4.30
C ARG A 137 -0.88 -16.82 4.88
N ILE A 138 -0.02 -17.61 4.25
CA ILE A 138 0.42 -18.95 4.70
C ILE A 138 1.52 -18.80 5.76
#